data_AF-A0A1G3XIQ7-F1
#
_entry.id   AF-A0A1G3XIQ7-F1
#
_cell.length_a   1.000
_cell.length_b   1.000
_cell.length_c   1.000
_cell.angle_alpha   90.00
_cell.angle_beta   90.00
_cell.angle_gamma   90.00
#
_symmetry.space_group_name_H-M   'P 1'
#
loop_
_entity.id
_entity.type
_entity.pdbx_description
1 polymer ?
#
loop_
_entity_poly.entity_id
_entity_poly.type
_entity_poly.pdbx_seq_one_letter_code
_entity_poly.pdbx_strand_id
1 'polypeptide(L)'
;LVNINRHPWIIWVNEENGEININEDYLRENDMQTMHLDVVHELIHVKQLSEGKELFDARFSYVDRPTEIEAYRLTVEEALDMGLSREDIVDYLRVDWVTEEEHQRLVKAVMK
;
A
#
# COMPACT_ATOMS: atom_id res chain seq x y z
N LEU A 1 -1.85 -9.14 -15.23
CA LEU A 1 -2.13 -7.76 -14.73
C LEU A 1 -2.66 -7.82 -13.30
N VAL A 2 -3.73 -8.57 -13.05
CA VAL A 2 -4.11 -8.98 -11.68
C VAL A 2 -4.17 -10.51 -11.62
N ASN A 3 -3.59 -11.10 -10.57
CA ASN A 3 -3.61 -12.54 -10.30
C ASN A 3 -4.20 -12.81 -8.91
N ILE A 4 -5.24 -13.65 -8.84
CA ILE A 4 -5.87 -14.03 -7.56
C ILE A 4 -5.39 -15.41 -7.16
N ASN A 5 -4.88 -15.56 -5.94
CA ASN A 5 -4.27 -16.81 -5.49
C ASN A 5 -4.46 -17.03 -3.98
N ARG A 6 -3.97 -18.16 -3.47
CA ARG A 6 -3.96 -18.49 -2.03
C ARG A 6 -2.53 -18.43 -1.51
N HIS A 7 -2.02 -17.23 -1.32
CA HIS A 7 -0.69 -16.95 -0.75
C HIS A 7 -0.83 -16.34 0.65
N PRO A 8 0.13 -16.49 1.58
CA PRO A 8 0.05 -15.85 2.89
C PRO A 8 0.09 -14.31 2.87
N TRP A 9 0.38 -13.69 1.74
CA TRP A 9 0.41 -12.22 1.61
C TRP A 9 -0.92 -11.70 1.10
N ILE A 10 -1.28 -10.50 1.53
CA ILE A 10 -2.59 -9.88 1.29
C ILE A 10 -2.72 -9.39 -0.16
N ILE A 11 -1.89 -8.42 -0.53
CA ILE A 11 -1.83 -7.82 -1.85
C ILE A 11 -0.38 -7.36 -2.09
N TRP A 12 0.16 -7.59 -3.29
CA TRP A 12 1.54 -7.21 -3.62
C TRP A 12 1.83 -7.19 -5.13
N VAL A 13 2.79 -6.37 -5.55
CA VAL A 13 3.38 -6.43 -6.89
C VAL A 13 4.46 -7.52 -6.99
N ASN A 14 4.40 -8.33 -8.06
CA ASN A 14 5.50 -9.18 -8.47
C ASN A 14 6.58 -8.35 -9.17
N GLU A 15 7.77 -8.27 -8.59
CA GLU A 15 8.90 -7.46 -9.10
C GLU A 15 9.45 -7.94 -10.45
N GLU A 16 9.23 -9.19 -10.86
CA GLU A 16 9.74 -9.71 -12.12
C GLU A 16 8.91 -9.27 -13.32
N ASN A 17 7.59 -9.09 -13.13
CA ASN A 17 6.65 -8.90 -14.23
C ASN A 17 5.60 -7.80 -14.01
N GLY A 18 5.60 -7.14 -12.84
CA GLY A 18 4.68 -6.05 -12.50
C GLY A 18 3.23 -6.48 -12.27
N GLU A 19 2.95 -7.77 -12.09
CA GLU A 19 1.58 -8.22 -11.81
C GLU A 19 1.19 -7.96 -10.36
N ILE A 20 -0.01 -7.40 -10.17
CA ILE A 20 -0.62 -7.28 -8.85
C ILE A 20 -1.21 -8.64 -8.48
N ASN A 21 -0.79 -9.17 -7.34
CA ASN A 21 -1.30 -10.41 -6.78
C ASN A 21 -2.19 -10.09 -5.59
N ILE A 22 -3.35 -10.75 -5.51
CA ILE A 22 -4.32 -10.54 -4.43
C ILE A 22 -4.67 -11.91 -3.83
N ASN A 23 -4.64 -12.01 -2.51
CA ASN A 23 -5.12 -13.19 -1.81
C ASN A 23 -6.65 -13.31 -1.93
N GLU A 24 -7.12 -14.54 -2.21
CA GLU A 24 -8.54 -14.84 -2.41
C GLU A 24 -9.39 -14.55 -1.17
N ASP A 25 -8.90 -14.87 0.03
CA ASP A 25 -9.61 -14.65 1.29
C ASP A 25 -9.66 -13.15 1.62
N TYR A 26 -8.54 -12.44 1.41
CA TYR A 26 -8.48 -10.99 1.54
C TYR A 26 -9.54 -10.29 0.67
N LEU A 27 -9.63 -10.69 -0.59
CA LEU A 27 -10.61 -10.15 -1.55
C LEU A 27 -12.07 -10.41 -1.12
N ARG A 28 -12.33 -11.49 -0.37
CA ARG A 28 -13.68 -11.84 0.11
C ARG A 28 -14.06 -11.13 1.40
N GLU A 29 -13.08 -10.83 2.25
CA GLU A 29 -13.30 -10.36 3.62
C GLU A 29 -13.25 -8.84 3.76
N ASN A 30 -12.55 -8.14 2.86
CA ASN A 30 -12.36 -6.70 2.94
C ASN A 30 -13.43 -5.93 2.18
N ASP A 31 -13.68 -4.70 2.62
CA ASP A 31 -14.65 -3.81 1.99
C ASP A 31 -14.08 -3.18 0.70
N MET A 32 -14.99 -2.69 -0.14
CA MET A 32 -14.63 -2.11 -1.44
C MET A 32 -13.76 -0.86 -1.34
N GLN A 33 -13.86 -0.09 -0.25
CA GLN A 33 -13.08 1.14 -0.07
C GLN A 33 -11.62 0.79 0.25
N THR A 34 -11.39 -0.12 1.20
CA THR A 34 -10.05 -0.63 1.53
C THR A 34 -9.40 -1.26 0.30
N MET A 35 -10.11 -2.15 -0.40
CA MET A 35 -9.59 -2.79 -1.61
C MET A 35 -9.26 -1.81 -2.73
N HIS A 36 -10.02 -0.73 -2.89
CA HIS A 36 -9.74 0.30 -3.89
C HIS A 36 -8.42 1.01 -3.59
N LEU A 37 -8.22 1.43 -2.34
CA LEU A 37 -6.99 2.11 -1.91
C LEU A 37 -5.76 1.22 -2.04
N ASP A 38 -5.87 -0.07 -1.72
CA ASP A 38 -4.77 -1.02 -1.89
C ASP A 38 -4.41 -1.25 -3.35
N VAL A 39 -5.40 -1.36 -4.24
CA VAL A 39 -5.14 -1.46 -5.68
C VAL A 39 -4.46 -0.20 -6.20
N VAL A 40 -4.86 0.99 -5.73
CA VAL A 40 -4.19 2.25 -6.06
C VAL A 40 -2.74 2.24 -5.57
N HIS A 41 -2.50 1.79 -4.33
CA HIS A 41 -1.16 1.63 -3.76
C HIS A 41 -0.27 0.73 -4.63
N GLU A 42 -0.75 -0.46 -4.98
CA GLU A 42 0.01 -1.39 -5.82
C GLU A 42 0.22 -0.87 -7.25
N LEU A 43 -0.75 -0.15 -7.83
CA LEU A 43 -0.57 0.47 -9.15
C LEU A 43 0.57 1.50 -9.16
N ILE A 44 0.77 2.21 -8.04
CA ILE A 44 1.92 3.10 -7.87
C ILE A 44 3.21 2.29 -7.82
N HIS A 45 3.23 1.14 -7.13
CA HIS A 45 4.38 0.22 -7.17
C HIS A 45 4.67 -0.33 -8.57
N VAL A 46 3.65 -0.68 -9.35
CA VAL A 46 3.83 -1.07 -10.76
C VAL A 46 4.50 0.05 -11.57
N LYS A 47 4.05 1.29 -11.37
CA LYS A 47 4.67 2.46 -12.01
C LYS A 47 6.12 2.63 -11.55
N GLN A 48 6.39 2.58 -10.26
CA GLN A 48 7.74 2.70 -9.70
C GLN A 48 8.69 1.62 -10.23
N LEU A 49 8.21 0.38 -10.33
CA LEU A 49 8.95 -0.74 -10.93
C LEU A 49 9.26 -0.45 -12.40
N SER A 50 8.31 0.08 -13.17
CA SER A 50 8.53 0.48 -14.57
C SER A 50 9.53 1.63 -14.72
N GLU A 51 9.69 2.46 -13.69
CA GLU A 51 10.70 3.52 -13.58
C GLU A 51 12.07 2.99 -13.13
N GLY A 52 12.19 1.68 -12.84
CA GLY A 52 13.41 1.04 -12.38
C GLY A 52 13.74 1.30 -10.90
N LYS A 53 12.75 1.68 -10.09
CA LYS A 53 12.93 1.84 -8.64
C LYS A 53 12.98 0.47 -7.95
N GLU A 54 13.83 0.37 -6.93
CA GLU A 54 13.92 -0.79 -6.04
C GLU A 54 12.78 -0.72 -5.01
N LEU A 55 11.81 -1.63 -5.08
CA LEU A 55 10.66 -1.62 -4.18
C LEU A 55 11.05 -2.09 -2.77
N PHE A 56 11.92 -3.10 -2.67
CA PHE A 56 12.43 -3.63 -1.40
C PHE A 56 13.85 -3.18 -1.11
N ASP A 57 14.00 -1.94 -0.65
CA ASP A 57 15.28 -1.45 -0.14
C ASP A 57 15.46 -1.80 1.35
N ALA A 58 16.35 -2.74 1.65
CA ALA A 58 16.60 -3.21 3.02
C ALA A 58 17.35 -2.18 3.90
N ARG A 59 17.82 -1.06 3.34
CA ARG A 59 18.43 0.04 4.11
C ARG A 59 17.40 0.81 4.94
N PHE A 60 16.12 0.70 4.60
CA PHE A 60 15.02 1.40 5.26
C PHE A 60 14.04 0.39 5.87
N SER A 61 13.43 0.76 7.01
CA SER A 61 12.25 0.03 7.47
C SER A 61 11.09 0.29 6.52
N TYR A 62 10.08 -0.59 6.51
CA TYR A 62 8.94 -0.52 5.60
C TYR A 62 8.36 0.90 5.51
N VAL A 63 8.05 1.51 6.66
CA VAL A 63 7.44 2.84 6.74
C VAL A 63 8.36 4.01 6.35
N ASP A 64 9.66 3.76 6.19
CA ASP A 64 10.64 4.79 5.79
C ASP A 64 11.09 4.67 4.34
N ARG A 65 10.70 3.60 3.64
CA ARG A 65 11.12 3.37 2.24
C ARG A 65 10.59 4.51 1.36
N PRO A 66 11.45 5.14 0.53
CA PRO A 66 11.01 6.21 -0.36
C PRO A 66 9.86 5.80 -1.29
N THR A 67 9.84 4.53 -1.73
CA THR A 67 8.79 3.94 -2.56
C THR A 67 7.46 3.83 -1.83
N GLU A 68 7.47 3.34 -0.58
CA GLU A 68 6.29 3.25 0.30
C GLU A 68 5.74 4.64 0.64
N ILE A 69 6.62 5.59 0.98
CA ILE A 69 6.21 6.98 1.27
C ILE A 69 5.53 7.64 0.05
N GLU A 70 6.08 7.44 -1.15
CA GLU A 70 5.46 7.95 -2.37
C GLU A 70 4.12 7.27 -2.63
N ALA A 71 4.05 5.94 -2.48
CA ALA A 71 2.82 5.16 -2.69
C ALA A 71 1.72 5.59 -1.73
N TYR A 72 1.96 5.56 -0.42
CA TYR A 72 0.99 5.99 0.58
C TYR A 72 0.59 7.46 0.43
N ARG A 73 1.50 8.37 0.05
CA ARG A 73 1.12 9.78 -0.15
C ARG A 73 0.08 9.92 -1.27
N LEU A 74 0.27 9.23 -2.38
CA LEU A 74 -0.67 9.26 -3.50
C LEU A 74 -1.97 8.49 -3.18
N THR A 75 -1.89 7.39 -2.41
CA THR A 75 -3.09 6.70 -1.91
C THR A 75 -3.89 7.57 -0.92
N VAL A 76 -3.23 8.36 -0.08
CA VAL A 76 -3.88 9.33 0.82
C VAL A 76 -4.55 10.45 0.02
N GLU A 77 -3.92 10.94 -1.05
CA GLU A 77 -4.53 11.91 -1.96
C GLU A 77 -5.84 11.33 -2.57
N GLU A 78 -5.83 10.08 -3.03
CA GLU A 78 -7.04 9.39 -3.51
C GLU A 78 -8.10 9.22 -2.42
N ALA A 79 -7.71 8.82 -1.21
CA ALA A 79 -8.63 8.66 -0.08
C ALA A 79 -9.33 9.99 0.27
N LEU A 80 -8.61 11.10 0.21
CA LEU A 80 -9.18 12.43 0.41
C LEU A 80 -10.16 12.80 -0.71
N ASP A 81 -9.84 12.49 -1.97
CA ASP A 81 -10.71 12.72 -3.12
C ASP A 81 -11.99 11.87 -3.06
N MET A 82 -11.91 10.68 -2.48
CA MET A 82 -13.07 9.82 -2.17
C MET A 82 -13.92 10.34 -0.99
N GLY A 83 -13.41 11.32 -0.22
CA GLY A 83 -14.12 11.94 0.89
C GLY A 83 -13.95 11.24 2.25
N LEU A 84 -12.90 10.42 2.42
CA LEU A 84 -12.61 9.78 3.70
C LEU A 84 -12.21 10.83 4.76
N SER A 85 -12.58 10.56 6.02
CA SER A 85 -12.15 11.40 7.13
C SER A 85 -10.66 11.20 7.44
N ARG A 86 -10.09 12.15 8.19
CA ARG A 86 -8.70 12.03 8.64
C ARG A 86 -8.51 10.78 9.50
N GLU A 87 -9.50 10.47 10.33
CA GLU A 87 -9.51 9.29 11.20
C GLU A 87 -9.52 8.00 10.38
N ASP A 88 -10.38 7.90 9.36
CA ASP A 88 -10.43 6.72 8.48
C ASP A 88 -9.10 6.50 7.74
N ILE A 89 -8.45 7.59 7.30
CA ILE A 89 -7.14 7.51 6.62
C ILE A 89 -6.04 7.05 7.58
N VAL A 90 -6.03 7.55 8.82
CA VAL A 90 -5.07 7.11 9.84
C VAL A 90 -5.24 5.63 10.15
N ASP A 91 -6.48 5.17 10.25
CA ASP A 91 -6.81 3.76 10.47
C ASP A 91 -6.39 2.90 9.27
N TYR A 92 -6.62 3.36 8.03
CA TYR A 92 -6.15 2.68 6.81
C TYR A 92 -4.62 2.52 6.76
N LEU A 93 -3.86 3.53 7.20
CA LEU A 93 -2.39 3.47 7.20
C LEU A 93 -1.81 2.46 8.21
N ARG A 94 -2.65 1.82 9.04
CA ARG A 94 -2.22 0.85 10.03
C ARG A 94 -2.17 -0.56 9.42
N VAL A 95 -0.95 -1.05 9.19
CA VAL A 95 -0.73 -2.43 8.71
C VAL A 95 -0.30 -3.36 9.85
N ASP A 96 -0.61 -4.66 9.74
CA ASP A 96 -0.44 -5.63 10.84
C ASP A 96 1.03 -5.91 11.23
N TRP A 97 1.98 -5.62 10.34
CA TRP A 97 3.40 -5.92 10.52
C TRP A 97 4.26 -4.73 10.95
N VAL A 98 3.66 -3.59 11.31
CA VAL A 98 4.39 -2.41 11.81
C VAL A 98 4.07 -2.14 13.28
N THR A 99 5.04 -1.56 14.00
CA THR A 99 4.78 -1.11 15.39
C THR A 99 3.95 0.17 15.42
N GLU A 100 3.42 0.53 16.59
CA GLU A 100 2.74 1.82 16.79
C GLU A 100 3.68 2.99 16.46
N GLU A 101 4.95 2.92 16.86
CA GLU A 101 5.93 3.96 16.53
C GLU A 101 6.16 4.07 15.02
N GLU A 102 6.20 2.94 14.30
CA GLU A 102 6.31 2.93 12.85
C GLU A 102 5.06 3.50 12.16
N HIS A 103 3.87 3.13 12.62
CA HIS A 103 2.61 3.70 12.14
C HIS A 103 2.57 5.23 12.30
N GLN A 104 2.95 5.75 13.47
CA GLN A 104 2.99 7.19 13.70
C GLN A 104 4.01 7.91 12.80
N ARG A 105 5.14 7.27 12.48
CA ARG A 105 6.11 7.80 11.51
C ARG A 105 5.53 7.85 10.10
N LEU A 106 4.85 6.78 9.67
CA LEU A 106 4.17 6.72 8.37
C LEU A 106 3.13 7.83 8.24
N VAL A 107 2.19 7.90 9.20
CA VAL A 107 1.14 8.94 9.24
C VAL A 107 1.75 10.34 9.13
N LYS A 108 2.79 10.63 9.91
CA LYS A 108 3.47 11.93 9.86
C LYS A 108 4.14 12.22 8.52
N ALA A 109 4.65 11.20 7.84
CA ALA A 109 5.35 11.36 6.57
C ALA A 109 4.39 11.67 5.41
N VAL A 110 3.19 11.07 5.43
CA VAL A 110 2.25 11.10 4.29
C VAL A 110 1.06 12.04 4.48
N MET A 111 0.66 12.34 5.71
CA MET A 111 -0.50 13.20 6.03
C MET A 111 -0.10 14.66 6.31
N LYS A 112 0.37 15.38 5.30
CA LYS A 112 0.76 16.80 5.43
C LYS A 112 -0.36 17.79 5.18
#